data_AF-A0A9E6MWN9-F1
#
_entry.id   AF-A0A9E6MWN9-F1
#
_cell.length_a   1.000
_cell.length_b   1.000
_cell.length_c   1.000
_cell.angle_alpha   90.00
_cell.angle_beta   90.00
_cell.angle_gamma   90.00
#
_symmetry.space_group_name_H-M   'P 1'
#
loop_
_entity.id
_entity.type
_entity.pdbx_description
1 polymer ?
#
loop_
_entity_poly.entity_id
_entity_poly.type
_entity_poly.pdbx_seq_one_letter_code
_entity_poly.pdbx_strand_id
1 'polypeptide(L)'
;MSLLNRYYWGILGLVLATYGFSLFHAYVGEEANYTIMSMEMWQRQIFRSVVALGSVGGRPPLYNWVMIPVARLVGWSQVLLAARLVTLGATLGTALILGWWARSLWPGTGAGKLAGLLYLMTADVLFYRGWLAYADPLFAFFMVLSAFLLWSAVQRRSLLWLLLSLWVIFASYLTKVVTAYAYFGGIWLVLLSQRSPRAFLCSPRAMGIYVLGLLPMGLWLGTVGHQDPLQVTGQLADVSDKLLSPDALEPWLLKLGEFPLSILVGLLPSSLWVLRGMISQHSRGISWPLPVKILAGMALLNFFPYWIAPHSSPRYVLPEYGLVVWWQPII
;
A
#
# COMPACT_ATOMS: atom_id res chain seq x y z
N MET A 1 -6.70 28.03 -5.40
CA MET A 1 -6.22 27.68 -4.03
C MET A 1 -7.03 28.31 -2.88
N SER A 2 -7.65 29.48 -3.06
CA SER A 2 -8.47 30.13 -2.01
C SER A 2 -9.65 29.28 -1.53
N LEU A 3 -10.35 28.58 -2.44
CA LEU A 3 -11.49 27.71 -2.12
C LEU A 3 -11.06 26.42 -1.40
N LEU A 4 -9.99 25.75 -1.84
CA LEU A 4 -9.49 24.55 -1.15
C LEU A 4 -9.09 24.92 0.28
N ASN A 5 -8.32 25.99 0.49
CA ASN A 5 -7.95 26.41 1.84
C ASN A 5 -9.15 26.82 2.70
N ARG A 6 -10.20 27.40 2.10
CA ARG A 6 -11.44 27.77 2.79
C ARG A 6 -12.23 26.55 3.27
N TYR A 7 -12.36 25.51 2.44
CA TYR A 7 -13.21 24.36 2.72
C TYR A 7 -12.48 23.11 3.19
N TYR A 8 -11.14 23.09 3.15
CA TYR A 8 -10.32 21.91 3.46
C TYR A 8 -10.71 21.23 4.76
N TRP A 9 -10.81 22.00 5.85
CA TRP A 9 -11.13 21.45 7.17
C TRP A 9 -12.55 20.91 7.24
N GLY A 10 -13.51 21.55 6.55
CA GLY A 10 -14.88 21.05 6.47
C GLY A 10 -14.97 19.73 5.70
N ILE A 11 -14.30 19.64 4.54
CA ILE A 11 -14.29 18.40 3.74
C ILE A 11 -13.56 17.28 4.49
N LEU A 12 -12.41 17.57 5.09
CA LEU A 12 -11.69 16.60 5.90
C LEU A 12 -12.54 16.14 7.10
N GLY A 13 -13.23 17.05 7.78
CA GLY A 13 -14.14 16.71 8.87
C GLY A 13 -15.26 15.77 8.43
N LEU A 14 -15.88 16.01 7.27
CA LEU A 14 -16.89 15.11 6.70
C LEU A 14 -16.32 13.73 6.37
N VAL A 15 -15.14 13.67 5.75
CA VAL A 15 -14.45 12.42 5.43
C VAL A 15 -14.15 11.61 6.70
N LEU A 16 -13.61 12.27 7.74
CA LEU A 16 -13.31 11.63 9.01
C LEU A 16 -14.59 11.19 9.75
N ALA A 17 -15.68 11.96 9.65
CA ALA A 17 -16.97 11.57 10.19
C ALA A 17 -17.49 10.28 9.51
N THR A 18 -17.39 10.19 8.18
CA THR A 18 -17.75 8.96 7.44
C THR A 18 -16.99 7.75 7.98
N TYR A 19 -15.66 7.85 8.12
CA TYR A 19 -14.88 6.76 8.73
C TYR A 19 -15.33 6.44 10.16
N GLY A 20 -15.59 7.45 10.98
CA GLY A 20 -16.07 7.27 12.35
C GLY A 20 -17.36 6.45 12.43
N PHE A 21 -18.34 6.72 11.55
CA PHE A 21 -19.57 5.92 11.47
C PHE A 21 -19.32 4.51 10.92
N SER A 22 -18.43 4.38 9.94
CA SER A 22 -18.10 3.09 9.33
C SER A 22 -17.47 2.10 10.32
N LEU A 23 -16.71 2.56 11.31
CA LEU A 23 -16.06 1.70 12.31
C LEU A 23 -17.04 0.76 13.06
N PHE A 24 -18.30 1.15 13.21
CA PHE A 24 -19.30 0.42 13.99
C PHE A 24 -20.24 -0.46 13.15
N HIS A 25 -19.99 -0.63 11.86
CA HIS A 25 -20.80 -1.51 11.01
C HIS A 25 -20.62 -3.00 11.37
N ALA A 26 -21.54 -3.87 10.95
CA ALA A 26 -21.39 -5.32 11.15
C ALA A 26 -20.17 -5.90 10.41
N TYR A 27 -19.78 -7.14 10.73
CA TYR A 27 -18.72 -7.86 10.03
C TYR A 27 -19.03 -8.01 8.54
N VAL A 28 -18.02 -7.81 7.70
CA VAL A 28 -18.11 -8.01 6.25
C VAL A 28 -16.92 -8.84 5.76
N GLY A 29 -17.18 -9.87 4.95
CA GLY A 29 -16.14 -10.61 4.23
C GLY A 29 -15.02 -11.19 5.12
N GLU A 30 -13.76 -10.82 4.84
CA GLU A 30 -12.57 -11.42 5.50
C GLU A 30 -12.25 -10.85 6.90
N GLU A 31 -13.06 -9.92 7.45
CA GLU A 31 -12.78 -9.26 8.74
C GLU A 31 -12.73 -10.25 9.93
N ALA A 32 -13.53 -11.32 9.85
CA ALA A 32 -13.55 -12.37 10.88
C ALA A 32 -12.22 -13.16 10.93
N ASN A 33 -11.54 -13.32 9.80
CA ASN A 33 -10.33 -14.17 9.74
C ASN A 33 -9.21 -13.60 10.61
N TYR A 34 -8.90 -12.31 10.45
CA TYR A 34 -7.81 -11.68 11.20
C TYR A 34 -8.13 -11.49 12.68
N THR A 35 -9.41 -11.29 13.02
CA THR A 35 -9.89 -11.18 14.41
C THR A 35 -9.76 -12.52 15.13
N ILE A 36 -10.21 -13.62 14.53
CA ILE A 36 -10.03 -15.00 15.05
C ILE A 36 -8.55 -15.33 15.19
N MET A 37 -7.75 -15.11 14.14
CA MET A 37 -6.32 -15.42 14.15
C MET A 37 -5.58 -14.71 15.28
N SER A 38 -5.86 -13.42 15.49
CA SER A 38 -5.19 -12.67 16.55
C SER A 38 -5.64 -13.07 17.96
N MET A 39 -6.93 -13.43 18.11
CA MET A 39 -7.43 -14.00 19.36
C MET A 39 -6.73 -15.31 19.68
N GLU A 40 -6.58 -16.22 18.71
CA GLU A 40 -5.90 -17.50 18.90
C GLU A 40 -4.42 -17.32 19.21
N MET A 41 -3.72 -16.47 18.47
CA MET A 41 -2.32 -16.12 18.75
C MET A 41 -2.15 -15.60 20.18
N TRP A 42 -3.06 -14.72 20.63
CA TRP A 42 -3.05 -14.19 21.99
C TRP A 42 -3.37 -15.26 23.04
N GLN A 43 -4.45 -16.02 22.88
CA GLN A 43 -4.85 -17.03 23.87
C GLN A 43 -3.82 -18.14 24.02
N ARG A 44 -3.17 -18.54 22.93
CA ARG A 44 -2.15 -19.61 22.92
C ARG A 44 -0.74 -19.09 23.21
N GLN A 45 -0.55 -17.76 23.26
CA GLN A 45 0.77 -17.12 23.37
C GLN A 45 1.74 -17.54 22.25
N ILE A 46 1.20 -17.79 21.05
CA ILE A 46 1.97 -18.14 19.84
C ILE A 46 1.99 -16.90 18.94
N PHE A 47 3.08 -16.13 19.02
CA PHE A 47 3.23 -14.91 18.22
C PHE A 47 4.13 -15.11 17.00
N ARG A 48 4.99 -16.13 16.99
CA ARG A 48 5.87 -16.40 15.84
C ARG A 48 5.08 -16.80 14.62
N SER A 49 3.98 -17.54 14.85
CA SER A 49 3.16 -18.05 13.78
C SER A 49 1.69 -17.67 13.85
N VAL A 50 1.09 -17.42 12.69
CA VAL A 50 -0.35 -17.16 12.60
C VAL A 50 -1.06 -18.49 12.78
N VAL A 51 -1.91 -18.55 13.80
CA VAL A 51 -2.73 -19.73 14.09
C VAL A 51 -4.18 -19.37 13.75
N ALA A 52 -4.83 -20.23 12.98
CA ALA A 52 -6.23 -20.10 12.64
C ALA A 52 -6.92 -21.45 12.79
N LEU A 53 -8.02 -21.47 13.54
CA LEU A 53 -8.82 -22.68 13.81
C LEU A 53 -7.95 -23.84 14.32
N GLY A 54 -6.94 -23.53 15.13
CA GLY A 54 -6.03 -24.51 15.72
C GLY A 54 -4.88 -25.02 14.83
N SER A 55 -4.75 -24.52 13.61
CA SER A 55 -3.66 -24.87 12.68
C SER A 55 -2.76 -23.68 12.36
N VAL A 56 -1.47 -23.93 12.10
CA VAL A 56 -0.54 -22.89 11.62
C VAL A 56 -0.89 -22.54 10.17
N GLY A 57 -1.25 -21.29 9.93
CA GLY A 57 -1.63 -20.77 8.62
C GLY A 57 -0.45 -20.23 7.81
N GLY A 58 -0.64 -20.14 6.49
CA GLY A 58 0.33 -19.59 5.53
C GLY A 58 0.32 -18.07 5.38
N ARG A 59 -0.14 -17.31 6.39
CA ARG A 59 -0.24 -15.83 6.32
C ARG A 59 0.80 -15.18 7.22
N PRO A 60 1.44 -14.07 6.78
CA PRO A 60 2.34 -13.29 7.62
C PRO A 60 1.66 -12.67 8.85
N PRO A 61 2.39 -12.48 9.97
CA PRO A 61 1.78 -12.15 11.25
C PRO A 61 1.70 -10.66 11.60
N LEU A 62 2.28 -9.73 10.82
CA LEU A 62 2.44 -8.34 11.28
C LEU A 62 1.09 -7.65 11.51
N TYR A 63 0.09 -7.91 10.66
CA TYR A 63 -1.24 -7.34 10.87
C TYR A 63 -1.82 -7.80 12.22
N ASN A 64 -1.69 -9.08 12.56
CA ASN A 64 -2.10 -9.62 13.86
C ASN A 64 -1.27 -9.01 15.01
N TRP A 65 0.05 -8.87 14.85
CA TRP A 65 0.92 -8.27 15.86
C TRP A 65 0.56 -6.83 16.21
N VAL A 66 0.12 -6.05 15.23
CA VAL A 66 -0.34 -4.68 15.46
C VAL A 66 -1.75 -4.68 16.07
N MET A 67 -2.60 -5.63 15.68
CA MET A 67 -3.98 -5.71 16.16
C MET A 67 -4.10 -6.17 17.61
N ILE A 68 -3.28 -7.12 18.05
CA ILE A 68 -3.27 -7.65 19.43
C ILE A 68 -3.15 -6.54 20.49
N PRO A 69 -2.14 -5.64 20.47
CA PRO A 69 -2.04 -4.58 21.46
C PRO A 69 -3.22 -3.60 21.38
N VAL A 70 -3.75 -3.30 20.19
CA VAL A 70 -4.95 -2.45 20.06
C VAL A 70 -6.17 -3.13 20.67
N ALA A 71 -6.35 -4.43 20.45
CA ALA A 71 -7.43 -5.21 21.06
C ALA A 71 -7.30 -5.30 22.59
N ARG A 72 -6.07 -5.30 23.14
CA ARG A 72 -5.85 -5.19 24.59
C ARG A 72 -6.23 -3.83 25.16
N LEU A 73 -6.10 -2.75 24.39
CA LEU A 73 -6.46 -1.40 24.81
C LEU A 73 -7.97 -1.14 24.73
N VAL A 74 -8.61 -1.58 23.65
CA VAL A 74 -10.04 -1.35 23.39
C VAL A 74 -10.93 -2.43 24.02
N GLY A 75 -10.36 -3.61 24.27
CA GLY A 75 -11.03 -4.79 24.80
C GLY A 75 -11.29 -5.85 23.72
N TRP A 76 -11.04 -7.12 24.05
CA TRP A 76 -11.25 -8.25 23.13
C TRP A 76 -12.71 -8.44 22.71
N SER A 77 -13.67 -7.97 23.50
CA SER A 77 -15.09 -7.91 23.11
C SER A 77 -15.34 -6.97 21.92
N GLN A 78 -14.42 -6.05 21.65
CA GLN A 78 -14.45 -5.08 20.56
C GLN A 78 -13.32 -5.33 19.55
N VAL A 79 -12.92 -6.59 19.36
CA VAL A 79 -11.78 -6.96 18.50
C VAL A 79 -11.93 -6.48 17.05
N LEU A 80 -13.16 -6.41 16.52
CA LEU A 80 -13.42 -5.87 15.18
C LEU A 80 -13.08 -4.38 15.12
N LEU A 81 -13.51 -3.61 16.12
CA LEU A 81 -13.17 -2.20 16.22
C LEU A 81 -11.65 -2.03 16.31
N ALA A 82 -10.96 -2.84 17.10
CA ALA A 82 -9.50 -2.82 17.18
C ALA A 82 -8.84 -3.07 15.82
N ALA A 83 -9.33 -4.05 15.06
CA ALA A 83 -8.85 -4.35 13.72
C ALA A 83 -9.07 -3.18 12.74
N ARG A 84 -10.27 -2.61 12.73
CA ARG A 84 -10.60 -1.46 11.88
C ARG A 84 -9.82 -0.19 12.25
N LEU A 85 -9.47 -0.01 13.53
CA LEU A 85 -8.61 1.09 13.96
C LEU A 85 -7.18 0.94 13.40
N VAL A 86 -6.65 -0.29 13.31
CA VAL A 86 -5.36 -0.54 12.65
C VAL A 86 -5.44 -0.17 11.17
N THR A 87 -6.49 -0.63 10.47
CA THR A 87 -6.74 -0.28 9.07
C THR A 87 -6.86 1.23 8.86
N LEU A 88 -7.73 1.89 9.63
CA LEU A 88 -7.96 3.33 9.51
C LEU A 88 -6.67 4.10 9.81
N GLY A 89 -5.90 3.69 10.83
CA GLY A 89 -4.59 4.26 11.13
C GLY A 89 -3.63 4.16 9.95
N ALA A 90 -3.57 3.01 9.28
CA ALA A 90 -2.76 2.82 8.08
C ALA A 90 -3.23 3.68 6.89
N THR A 91 -4.55 3.79 6.68
CA THR A 91 -5.16 4.65 5.65
C THR A 91 -4.82 6.12 5.87
N LEU A 92 -5.00 6.62 7.09
CA LEU A 92 -4.65 7.99 7.46
C LEU A 92 -3.13 8.23 7.36
N GLY A 93 -2.32 7.27 7.81
CA GLY A 93 -0.87 7.30 7.65
C GLY A 93 -0.44 7.39 6.18
N THR A 94 -1.11 6.65 5.30
CA THR A 94 -0.88 6.71 3.85
C THR A 94 -1.21 8.10 3.32
N ALA A 95 -2.38 8.66 3.67
CA ALA A 95 -2.76 10.01 3.28
C ALA A 95 -1.74 11.08 3.72
N LEU A 96 -1.20 10.94 4.93
CA LEU A 96 -0.17 11.84 5.46
C LEU A 96 1.14 11.73 4.68
N ILE A 97 1.60 10.51 4.37
CA ILE A 97 2.80 10.29 3.55
C ILE A 97 2.63 10.92 2.17
N LEU A 98 1.48 10.69 1.51
CA LEU A 98 1.20 11.26 0.20
C LEU A 98 1.14 12.80 0.25
N GLY A 99 0.52 13.35 1.29
CA GLY A 99 0.49 14.79 1.49
C GLY A 99 1.87 15.37 1.72
N TRP A 100 2.74 14.69 2.46
CA TRP A 100 4.13 15.12 2.64
C TRP A 100 4.93 14.99 1.33
N TRP A 101 4.79 13.86 0.62
CA TRP A 101 5.47 13.62 -0.64
C TRP A 101 5.09 14.68 -1.69
N ALA A 102 3.79 14.94 -1.87
CA ALA A 102 3.31 15.99 -2.78
C ALA A 102 3.82 17.39 -2.36
N ARG A 103 3.77 17.72 -1.06
CA ARG A 103 4.33 19.00 -0.56
C ARG A 103 5.83 19.14 -0.86
N SER A 104 6.58 18.04 -0.80
CA SER A 104 8.02 18.05 -1.08
C SER A 104 8.33 18.28 -2.56
N LEU A 105 7.42 17.87 -3.45
CA LEU A 105 7.57 18.01 -4.91
C LEU A 105 7.08 19.36 -5.43
N TRP A 106 6.05 19.94 -4.80
CA TRP A 106 5.57 21.29 -5.11
C TRP A 106 5.47 22.15 -3.85
N PRO A 107 6.61 22.62 -3.32
CA PRO A 107 6.64 23.52 -2.17
C PRO A 107 5.84 24.80 -2.39
N GLY A 108 5.24 25.35 -1.33
CA GLY A 108 4.44 26.59 -1.40
C GLY A 108 3.05 26.43 -2.01
N THR A 109 2.72 25.25 -2.55
CA THR A 109 1.40 24.96 -3.12
C THR A 109 0.47 24.27 -2.13
N GLY A 110 -0.82 24.19 -2.48
CA GLY A 110 -1.82 23.37 -1.77
C GLY A 110 -1.70 21.86 -2.00
N ALA A 111 -0.64 21.38 -2.69
CA ALA A 111 -0.55 20.02 -3.22
C ALA A 111 -0.57 18.95 -2.13
N GLY A 112 0.10 19.20 -1.00
CA GLY A 112 0.10 18.24 0.10
C GLY A 112 -1.28 18.01 0.70
N LYS A 113 -2.05 19.09 0.93
CA LYS A 113 -3.43 18.99 1.42
C LYS A 113 -4.31 18.26 0.42
N LEU A 114 -4.17 18.61 -0.86
CA LEU A 114 -4.95 18.03 -1.94
C LEU A 114 -4.67 16.53 -2.12
N ALA A 115 -3.40 16.12 -2.12
CA ALA A 115 -3.01 14.72 -2.32
C ALA A 115 -3.57 13.80 -1.23
N GLY A 116 -3.40 14.17 0.05
CA GLY A 116 -3.96 13.42 1.16
C GLY A 116 -5.49 13.37 1.12
N LEU A 117 -6.13 14.50 0.81
CA LEU A 117 -7.59 14.56 0.72
C LEU A 117 -8.15 13.73 -0.44
N LEU A 118 -7.55 13.80 -1.64
CA LEU A 118 -7.96 13.00 -2.79
C LEU A 118 -7.78 11.50 -2.53
N TYR A 119 -6.70 11.09 -1.86
CA TYR A 119 -6.56 9.70 -1.44
C TYR A 119 -7.70 9.28 -0.52
N LEU A 120 -8.00 10.04 0.53
CA LEU A 120 -9.08 9.71 1.48
C LEU A 120 -10.49 9.79 0.88
N MET A 121 -10.69 10.59 -0.17
CA MET A 121 -11.98 10.73 -0.87
C MET A 121 -12.19 9.70 -1.99
N THR A 122 -11.16 8.93 -2.32
CA THR A 122 -11.25 7.82 -3.26
C THR A 122 -12.37 6.87 -2.83
N ALA A 123 -13.33 6.56 -3.70
CA ALA A 123 -14.57 5.87 -3.34
C ALA A 123 -14.29 4.52 -2.67
N ASP A 124 -13.34 3.75 -3.20
CA ASP A 124 -12.94 2.49 -2.58
C ASP A 124 -12.31 2.68 -1.19
N VAL A 125 -11.50 3.71 -1.00
CA VAL A 125 -10.88 4.02 0.31
C VAL A 125 -11.96 4.52 1.28
N LEU A 126 -12.77 5.48 0.87
CA LEU A 126 -13.78 6.14 1.69
C LEU A 126 -14.89 5.18 2.14
N PHE A 127 -15.41 4.36 1.21
CA PHE A 127 -16.60 3.54 1.46
C PHE A 127 -16.30 2.08 1.73
N TYR A 128 -15.11 1.58 1.42
CA TYR A 128 -14.81 0.16 1.49
C TYR A 128 -13.47 -0.13 2.18
N ARG A 129 -12.38 -0.21 1.43
CA ARG A 129 -11.08 -0.72 1.92
C ARG A 129 -10.34 0.23 2.84
N GLY A 130 -10.73 1.50 3.01
CA GLY A 130 -9.99 2.40 3.92
C GLY A 130 -10.23 2.14 5.42
N TRP A 131 -11.27 1.38 5.77
CA TRP A 131 -11.64 1.12 7.16
C TRP A 131 -11.98 -0.34 7.46
N LEU A 132 -12.31 -1.17 6.45
CA LEU A 132 -12.52 -2.61 6.64
C LEU A 132 -11.27 -3.28 7.22
N ALA A 133 -11.46 -4.23 8.14
CA ALA A 133 -10.40 -4.94 8.84
C ALA A 133 -9.65 -5.98 7.98
N TYR A 134 -9.16 -5.55 6.80
CA TYR A 134 -8.32 -6.33 5.90
C TYR A 134 -6.85 -5.92 6.05
N ALA A 135 -5.92 -6.82 5.72
CA ALA A 135 -4.50 -6.48 5.73
C ALA A 135 -4.08 -5.50 4.62
N ASP A 136 -4.90 -5.32 3.58
CA ASP A 136 -4.61 -4.51 2.39
C ASP A 136 -4.17 -3.06 2.72
N PRO A 137 -4.79 -2.32 3.65
CA PRO A 137 -4.41 -0.93 3.91
C PRO A 137 -3.13 -0.81 4.72
N LEU A 138 -2.88 -1.71 5.69
CA LEU A 138 -1.59 -1.77 6.37
C LEU A 138 -0.47 -2.16 5.39
N PHE A 139 -0.75 -3.09 4.49
CA PHE A 139 0.15 -3.49 3.42
C PHE A 139 0.48 -2.30 2.50
N ALA A 140 -0.55 -1.58 2.03
CA ALA A 140 -0.40 -0.42 1.19
C ALA A 140 0.35 0.73 1.88
N PHE A 141 0.08 0.96 3.17
CA PHE A 141 0.80 1.95 3.98
C PHE A 141 2.32 1.70 3.95
N PHE A 142 2.76 0.47 4.25
CA PHE A 142 4.19 0.15 4.24
C PHE A 142 4.78 0.22 2.83
N MET A 143 4.06 -0.16 1.79
CA MET A 143 4.53 -0.04 0.40
C MET A 143 4.73 1.42 -0.01
N VAL A 144 3.73 2.28 0.25
CA VAL A 144 3.80 3.71 -0.06
C VAL A 144 4.88 4.40 0.79
N LEU A 145 5.01 4.04 2.07
CA LEU A 145 6.09 4.54 2.92
C LEU A 145 7.46 4.13 2.37
N SER A 146 7.63 2.86 1.99
CA SER A 146 8.87 2.37 1.38
C SER A 146 9.18 3.10 0.08
N ALA A 147 8.18 3.33 -0.77
CA ALA A 147 8.32 4.08 -2.02
C ALA A 147 8.81 5.51 -1.76
N PHE A 148 8.18 6.20 -0.81
CA PHE A 148 8.56 7.54 -0.38
C PHE A 148 9.98 7.59 0.21
N LEU A 149 10.34 6.61 1.04
CA LEU A 149 11.68 6.51 1.64
C LEU A 149 12.74 6.25 0.57
N LEU A 150 12.50 5.34 -0.39
CA LEU A 150 13.41 5.07 -1.50
C LEU A 150 13.58 6.30 -2.40
N TRP A 151 12.47 6.97 -2.74
CA TRP A 151 12.51 8.25 -3.44
C TRP A 151 13.38 9.26 -2.69
N SER A 152 13.11 9.45 -1.40
CA SER A 152 13.84 10.38 -0.54
C SER A 152 15.32 10.01 -0.41
N ALA A 153 15.66 8.73 -0.35
CA ALA A 153 17.03 8.24 -0.32
C ALA A 153 17.80 8.66 -1.56
N VAL A 154 17.18 8.52 -2.73
CA VAL A 154 17.75 8.92 -4.02
C VAL A 154 17.94 10.43 -4.10
N GLN A 155 16.93 11.22 -3.72
CA GLN A 155 17.02 12.69 -3.76
C GLN A 155 18.09 13.22 -2.81
N ARG A 156 18.19 12.63 -1.61
CA ARG A 156 19.14 13.05 -0.56
C ARG A 156 20.50 12.37 -0.65
N ARG A 157 20.68 11.40 -1.57
CA ARG A 157 21.84 10.50 -1.64
C ARG A 157 22.17 9.84 -0.28
N SER A 158 21.13 9.45 0.46
CA SER A 158 21.27 8.97 1.85
C SER A 158 21.12 7.46 1.97
N LEU A 159 22.17 6.81 2.47
CA LEU A 159 22.20 5.37 2.72
C LEU A 159 21.26 4.95 3.85
N LEU A 160 21.06 5.81 4.86
CA LEU A 160 20.12 5.54 5.95
C LEU A 160 18.68 5.44 5.44
N TRP A 161 18.26 6.37 4.59
CA TRP A 161 16.91 6.33 4.00
C TRP A 161 16.72 5.13 3.08
N LEU A 162 17.78 4.70 2.39
CA LEU A 162 17.76 3.46 1.61
C LEU A 162 17.56 2.25 2.52
N LEU A 163 18.33 2.14 3.62
CA LEU A 163 18.18 1.05 4.59
C LEU A 163 16.78 1.02 5.19
N LEU A 164 16.26 2.18 5.61
CA LEU A 164 14.89 2.30 6.14
C LEU A 164 13.84 1.86 5.12
N SER A 165 14.01 2.20 3.84
CA SER A 165 13.09 1.72 2.79
C SER A 165 13.08 0.19 2.69
N LEU A 166 14.24 -0.46 2.79
CA LEU A 166 14.37 -1.92 2.72
C LEU A 166 13.73 -2.62 3.93
N TRP A 167 13.86 -2.03 5.12
CA TRP A 167 13.23 -2.58 6.33
C TRP A 167 11.72 -2.34 6.36
N VAL A 168 11.26 -1.20 5.83
CA VAL A 168 9.83 -0.91 5.69
C VAL A 168 9.17 -1.84 4.66
N ILE A 169 9.82 -2.15 3.53
CA ILE A 169 9.24 -3.13 2.60
C ILE A 169 9.20 -4.54 3.21
N PHE A 170 10.15 -4.89 4.08
CA PHE A 170 10.05 -6.12 4.84
C PHE A 170 8.82 -6.13 5.78
N ALA A 171 8.46 -5.00 6.40
CA ALA A 171 7.21 -4.89 7.15
C ALA A 171 5.97 -5.08 6.25
N SER A 172 5.99 -4.57 5.02
CA SER A 172 4.93 -4.86 4.03
C SER A 172 4.84 -6.35 3.71
N TYR A 173 5.97 -7.02 3.46
CA TYR A 173 6.02 -8.48 3.31
C TYR A 173 5.40 -9.20 4.50
N LEU A 174 5.79 -8.84 5.73
CA LEU A 174 5.23 -9.41 6.95
C LEU A 174 3.76 -9.08 7.20
N THR A 175 3.17 -8.17 6.43
CA THR A 175 1.74 -7.85 6.52
C THR A 175 0.89 -8.77 5.65
N LYS A 176 1.39 -9.19 4.49
CA LYS A 176 0.56 -9.88 3.50
C LYS A 176 1.27 -10.96 2.71
N VAL A 177 2.27 -10.60 1.89
CA VAL A 177 2.84 -11.55 0.92
C VAL A 177 4.13 -11.03 0.26
N VAL A 178 4.86 -11.94 -0.40
CA VAL A 178 6.12 -11.68 -1.14
C VAL A 178 6.00 -10.62 -2.26
N THR A 179 4.80 -10.35 -2.78
CA THR A 179 4.60 -9.37 -3.86
C THR A 179 5.01 -7.94 -3.47
N ALA A 180 5.16 -7.64 -2.17
CA ALA A 180 5.80 -6.42 -1.68
C ALA A 180 7.17 -6.16 -2.34
N TYR A 181 8.01 -7.20 -2.45
CA TYR A 181 9.34 -7.07 -3.04
C TYR A 181 9.28 -6.86 -4.56
N ALA A 182 8.30 -7.44 -5.24
CA ALA A 182 8.08 -7.18 -6.67
C ALA A 182 7.70 -5.71 -6.89
N TYR A 183 6.82 -5.16 -6.07
CA TYR A 183 6.46 -3.74 -6.11
C TYR A 183 7.66 -2.81 -5.85
N PHE A 184 8.45 -3.12 -4.83
CA PHE A 184 9.68 -2.37 -4.54
C PHE A 184 10.68 -2.44 -5.70
N GLY A 185 10.83 -3.64 -6.29
CA GLY A 185 11.62 -3.85 -7.50
C GLY A 185 11.16 -2.98 -8.66
N GLY A 186 9.84 -2.87 -8.89
CA GLY A 186 9.28 -2.00 -9.93
C GLY A 186 9.64 -0.53 -9.69
N ILE A 187 9.49 -0.01 -8.47
CA ILE A 187 9.89 1.37 -8.13
C ILE A 187 11.39 1.56 -8.36
N TRP A 188 12.20 0.62 -7.89
CA TRP A 188 13.65 0.65 -8.02
C TRP A 188 14.09 0.66 -9.49
N LEU A 189 13.48 -0.17 -10.35
CA LEU A 189 13.76 -0.21 -11.79
C LEU A 189 13.40 1.11 -12.48
N VAL A 190 12.26 1.71 -12.14
CA VAL A 190 11.87 3.03 -12.68
C VAL A 190 12.88 4.10 -12.26
N LEU A 191 13.36 4.08 -11.01
CA LEU A 191 14.40 5.01 -10.57
C LEU A 191 15.73 4.75 -11.28
N LEU A 192 16.12 3.50 -11.50
CA LEU A 192 17.31 3.15 -12.27
C LEU A 192 17.27 3.64 -13.71
N SER A 193 16.09 3.82 -14.31
CA SER A 193 15.98 4.43 -15.66
C SER A 193 16.62 5.82 -15.72
N GLN A 194 16.73 6.52 -14.59
CA GLN A 194 17.29 7.85 -14.46
C GLN A 194 18.79 7.83 -14.14
N ARG A 195 19.60 8.61 -14.86
CA ARG A 195 21.07 8.62 -14.74
C ARG A 195 21.57 8.94 -13.32
N SER A 196 21.00 9.98 -12.70
CA SER A 196 21.41 10.44 -11.36
C SER A 196 21.07 9.42 -10.25
N PRO A 197 19.82 8.93 -10.14
CA PRO A 197 19.47 7.84 -9.22
C PRO A 197 20.26 6.55 -9.43
N ARG A 198 20.47 6.13 -10.69
CA ARG A 198 21.25 4.93 -11.02
C ARG A 198 22.65 4.96 -10.42
N ALA A 199 23.36 6.09 -10.52
CA ALA A 199 24.70 6.23 -9.97
C ALA A 199 24.74 6.05 -8.44
N PHE A 200 23.68 6.45 -7.73
CA PHE A 200 23.57 6.23 -6.28
C PHE A 200 23.19 4.78 -5.95
N LEU A 201 22.12 4.27 -6.55
CA LEU A 201 21.54 2.96 -6.26
C LEU A 201 22.46 1.80 -6.65
N CYS A 202 23.33 2.00 -7.64
CA CYS A 202 24.33 1.02 -8.08
C CYS A 202 25.72 1.23 -7.46
N SER A 203 25.87 2.17 -6.51
CA SER A 203 27.16 2.41 -5.87
C SER A 203 27.57 1.24 -4.95
N PRO A 204 28.88 0.97 -4.76
CA PRO A 204 29.33 -0.07 -3.83
C PRO A 204 28.80 0.11 -2.40
N ARG A 205 28.61 1.37 -1.97
CA ARG A 205 28.02 1.69 -0.66
C ARG A 205 26.54 1.26 -0.60
N ALA A 206 25.77 1.51 -1.66
CA ALA A 206 24.39 1.03 -1.74
C ALA A 206 24.32 -0.50 -1.75
N MET A 207 25.29 -1.20 -2.36
CA MET A 207 25.37 -2.66 -2.30
C MET A 207 25.52 -3.18 -0.86
N GLY A 208 26.39 -2.57 -0.06
CA GLY A 208 26.49 -2.88 1.37
C GLY A 208 25.17 -2.66 2.12
N ILE A 209 24.42 -1.61 1.76
CA ILE A 209 23.09 -1.36 2.34
C ILE A 209 22.06 -2.40 1.91
N TYR A 210 22.08 -2.91 0.67
CA TYR A 210 21.18 -3.99 0.26
C TYR A 210 21.44 -5.25 1.09
N VAL A 211 22.71 -5.60 1.35
CA VAL A 211 23.06 -6.72 2.23
C VAL A 211 22.52 -6.51 3.64
N LEU A 212 22.70 -5.32 4.22
CA LEU A 212 22.12 -4.98 5.53
C LEU A 212 20.58 -4.96 5.52
N GLY A 213 19.98 -4.59 4.39
CA GLY A 213 18.55 -4.61 4.18
C GLY A 213 17.95 -6.02 4.18
N LEU A 214 18.74 -7.05 3.86
CA LEU A 214 18.33 -8.45 3.93
C LEU A 214 18.33 -9.01 5.36
N LEU A 215 18.93 -8.32 6.34
CA LEU A 215 19.03 -8.83 7.71
C LEU A 215 17.68 -9.18 8.34
N PRO A 216 16.64 -8.33 8.29
CA PRO A 216 15.34 -8.68 8.87
C PRO A 216 14.72 -9.92 8.24
N MET A 217 14.82 -10.06 6.91
CA MET A 217 14.33 -11.24 6.17
C MET A 217 15.13 -12.49 6.54
N GLY A 218 16.45 -12.40 6.62
CA GLY A 218 17.32 -13.50 7.03
C GLY A 218 17.01 -13.98 8.46
N LEU A 219 16.81 -13.05 9.40
CA LEU A 219 16.39 -13.37 10.77
C LEU A 219 15.01 -14.02 10.82
N TRP A 220 14.06 -13.52 10.03
CA TRP A 220 12.72 -14.09 9.94
C TRP A 220 12.71 -15.51 9.37
N LEU A 221 13.40 -15.74 8.25
CA LEU A 221 13.50 -17.07 7.63
C LEU A 221 14.28 -18.04 8.51
N GLY A 222 15.36 -17.59 9.15
CA GLY A 222 16.18 -18.42 10.05
C GLY A 222 15.47 -18.82 11.35
N THR A 223 14.46 -18.07 11.77
CA THR A 223 13.69 -18.37 12.99
C THR A 223 12.36 -19.03 12.68
N VAL A 224 11.45 -18.33 11.99
CA VAL A 224 10.09 -18.80 11.70
C VAL A 224 10.06 -19.69 10.47
N GLY A 225 10.78 -19.33 9.40
CA GLY A 225 10.79 -20.12 8.16
C GLY A 225 11.34 -21.54 8.33
N HIS A 226 12.26 -21.75 9.27
CA HIS A 226 12.80 -23.07 9.59
C HIS A 226 11.86 -23.91 10.46
N GLN A 227 11.18 -23.29 11.43
CA GLN A 227 10.32 -23.99 12.40
C GLN A 227 8.92 -24.27 11.87
N ASP A 228 8.37 -23.36 11.06
CA ASP A 228 7.04 -23.44 10.48
C ASP A 228 7.10 -23.21 8.96
N PRO A 229 7.61 -24.16 8.15
CA PRO A 229 7.82 -23.94 6.71
C PRO A 229 6.55 -23.54 5.94
N LEU A 230 5.38 -23.99 6.41
CA LEU A 230 4.06 -23.67 5.85
C LEU A 230 3.75 -22.16 5.84
N GLN A 231 4.32 -21.39 6.77
CA GLN A 231 4.23 -19.93 6.77
C GLN A 231 4.82 -19.30 5.52
N VAL A 232 5.94 -19.83 5.06
CA VAL A 232 6.69 -19.27 3.93
C VAL A 232 6.19 -19.88 2.63
N THR A 233 6.00 -21.19 2.58
CA THR A 233 5.56 -21.88 1.36
C THR A 233 4.10 -21.59 1.02
N GLY A 234 3.23 -21.41 2.02
CA GLY A 234 1.82 -21.05 1.79
C GLY A 234 1.64 -19.70 1.09
N GLN A 235 2.51 -18.72 1.36
CA GLN A 235 2.50 -17.44 0.67
C GLN A 235 2.91 -17.57 -0.80
N LEU A 236 3.90 -18.41 -1.09
CA LEU A 236 4.37 -18.66 -2.45
C LEU A 236 3.35 -19.47 -3.26
N ALA A 237 2.68 -20.42 -2.62
CA ALA A 237 1.57 -21.16 -3.21
C ALA A 237 0.42 -20.21 -3.56
N ASP A 238 -0.03 -19.35 -2.62
CA ASP A 238 -1.11 -18.38 -2.88
C ASP A 238 -0.80 -17.42 -4.05
N VAL A 239 0.47 -17.03 -4.24
CA VAL A 239 0.87 -16.22 -5.40
C VAL A 239 0.90 -17.06 -6.68
N SER A 240 1.46 -18.26 -6.62
CA SER A 240 1.53 -19.17 -7.77
C SER A 240 0.14 -19.52 -8.30
N ASP A 241 -0.79 -19.84 -7.40
CA ASP A 241 -2.18 -20.18 -7.75
C ASP A 241 -2.88 -19.01 -8.44
N LYS A 242 -2.58 -17.76 -8.03
CA LYS A 242 -3.15 -16.56 -8.66
C LYS A 242 -2.60 -16.28 -10.07
N LEU A 243 -1.40 -16.79 -10.37
CA LEU A 243 -0.68 -16.55 -11.62
C LEU A 243 -0.84 -17.68 -12.64
N LEU A 244 -0.89 -18.93 -12.18
CA LEU A 244 -0.70 -20.12 -13.03
C LEU A 244 -1.93 -21.02 -13.16
N SER A 245 -3.05 -20.67 -12.53
CA SER A 245 -4.26 -21.49 -12.59
C SER A 245 -4.73 -21.69 -14.06
N PRO A 246 -4.83 -22.94 -14.55
CA PRO A 246 -5.03 -23.24 -15.98
C PRO A 246 -6.40 -22.87 -16.56
N ASP A 247 -7.40 -22.59 -15.71
CA ASP A 247 -8.80 -22.61 -16.10
C ASP A 247 -9.42 -21.21 -16.19
N ALA A 248 -8.98 -20.36 -17.14
CA ALA A 248 -9.61 -19.04 -17.27
C ALA A 248 -9.38 -18.24 -18.56
N LEU A 249 -9.21 -18.81 -19.77
CA LEU A 249 -8.96 -17.94 -20.95
C LEU A 249 -10.06 -16.88 -21.16
N GLU A 250 -11.33 -17.28 -21.16
CA GLU A 250 -12.46 -16.34 -21.30
C GLU A 250 -12.59 -15.38 -20.10
N PRO A 251 -12.63 -15.83 -18.83
CA PRO A 251 -12.64 -14.93 -17.68
C PRO A 251 -11.44 -13.97 -17.63
N TRP A 252 -10.27 -14.42 -18.09
CA TRP A 252 -9.07 -13.60 -18.19
C TRP A 252 -9.19 -12.51 -19.25
N LEU A 253 -9.75 -12.81 -20.42
CA LEU A 253 -9.98 -11.81 -21.47
C LEU A 253 -10.97 -10.73 -21.03
N LEU A 254 -12.09 -11.12 -20.38
CA LEU A 254 -13.05 -10.16 -19.81
C LEU A 254 -12.38 -9.25 -18.78
N LYS A 255 -11.58 -9.85 -17.91
CA LYS A 255 -10.83 -9.13 -16.90
C LYS A 255 -9.89 -8.07 -17.46
N LEU A 256 -9.23 -8.31 -18.60
CA LEU A 256 -8.33 -7.31 -19.20
C LEU A 256 -9.04 -5.97 -19.46
N GLY A 257 -10.34 -5.99 -19.76
CA GLY A 257 -11.16 -4.78 -19.88
C GLY A 257 -11.77 -4.31 -18.54
N GLU A 258 -12.34 -5.24 -17.76
CA GLU A 258 -13.04 -4.89 -16.51
C GLU A 258 -12.11 -4.36 -15.43
N PHE A 259 -10.89 -4.88 -15.33
CA PHE A 259 -9.94 -4.53 -14.29
C PHE A 259 -9.60 -3.03 -14.28
N PRO A 260 -9.07 -2.42 -15.37
CA PRO A 260 -8.79 -0.99 -15.38
C PRO A 260 -10.04 -0.13 -15.16
N LEU A 261 -11.21 -0.54 -15.68
CA LEU A 261 -12.46 0.19 -15.46
C LEU A 261 -12.87 0.18 -13.98
N SER A 262 -12.81 -0.98 -13.33
CA SER A 262 -13.13 -1.12 -11.90
C SER A 262 -12.21 -0.25 -11.03
N ILE A 263 -10.95 -0.09 -11.43
CA ILE A 263 -9.99 0.78 -10.76
C ILE A 263 -10.32 2.25 -10.98
N LEU A 264 -10.66 2.66 -12.21
CA LEU A 264 -11.07 4.04 -12.49
C LEU A 264 -12.32 4.44 -11.71
N VAL A 265 -13.30 3.52 -11.58
CA VAL A 265 -14.52 3.71 -10.78
C VAL A 265 -14.18 3.75 -9.29
N GLY A 266 -13.36 2.81 -8.80
CA GLY A 266 -12.90 2.79 -7.41
C GLY A 266 -12.11 4.04 -7.02
N LEU A 267 -11.42 4.66 -7.99
CA LEU A 267 -10.67 5.91 -7.87
C LEU A 267 -11.52 7.17 -7.93
N LEU A 268 -12.84 7.12 -8.19
CA LEU A 268 -13.68 8.31 -8.18
C LEU A 268 -13.70 8.96 -6.79
N PRO A 269 -13.73 10.31 -6.67
CA PRO A 269 -13.66 11.31 -7.73
C PRO A 269 -12.22 11.64 -8.17
N SER A 270 -11.21 11.05 -7.53
CA SER A 270 -9.79 11.33 -7.76
C SER A 270 -9.33 11.01 -9.19
N SER A 271 -9.86 9.96 -9.82
CA SER A 271 -9.61 9.67 -11.24
C SER A 271 -10.09 10.81 -12.15
N LEU A 272 -11.26 11.41 -11.90
CA LEU A 272 -11.75 12.58 -12.66
C LEU A 272 -10.85 13.79 -12.47
N TRP A 273 -10.35 14.00 -11.25
CA TRP A 273 -9.41 15.08 -10.96
C TRP A 273 -8.11 14.94 -11.79
N VAL A 274 -7.54 13.74 -11.80
CA VAL A 274 -6.34 13.43 -12.59
C VAL A 274 -6.62 13.57 -14.08
N LEU A 275 -7.73 13.04 -14.59
CA LEU A 275 -8.12 13.13 -16.01
C LEU A 275 -8.29 14.57 -16.47
N ARG A 276 -9.04 15.39 -15.72
CA ARG A 276 -9.16 16.84 -15.98
C ARG A 276 -7.78 17.48 -16.09
N GLY A 277 -6.91 17.11 -15.16
CA GLY A 277 -5.53 17.53 -15.11
C GLY A 277 -4.73 17.21 -16.38
N MET A 278 -4.79 15.96 -16.82
CA MET A 278 -4.13 15.48 -18.03
C MET A 278 -4.63 16.22 -19.29
N ILE A 279 -5.96 16.36 -19.42
CA ILE A 279 -6.59 17.09 -20.54
C ILE A 279 -6.12 18.54 -20.58
N SER A 280 -6.08 19.21 -19.42
CA SER A 280 -5.68 20.62 -19.33
C SER A 280 -4.21 20.87 -19.68
N GLN A 281 -3.32 19.93 -19.39
CA GLN A 281 -1.91 20.04 -19.76
C GLN A 281 -1.71 19.77 -21.24
N HIS A 282 -2.40 18.75 -21.78
CA HIS A 282 -2.36 18.41 -23.19
C HIS A 282 -2.87 19.57 -24.06
N SER A 283 -4.00 20.17 -23.72
CA SER A 283 -4.55 21.31 -24.46
C SER A 283 -3.67 22.56 -24.44
N ARG A 284 -2.79 22.68 -23.45
CA ARG A 284 -1.80 23.77 -23.33
C ARG A 284 -0.43 23.42 -23.94
N GLY A 285 -0.24 22.22 -24.47
CA GLY A 285 1.05 21.74 -24.98
C GLY A 285 2.14 21.62 -23.90
N ILE A 286 1.76 21.53 -22.62
CA ILE A 286 2.71 21.47 -21.50
C ILE A 286 3.13 20.02 -21.29
N SER A 287 4.44 19.76 -21.40
CA SER A 287 4.99 18.45 -21.09
C SER A 287 4.95 18.17 -19.59
N TRP A 288 4.72 16.90 -19.20
CA TRP A 288 4.69 16.54 -17.79
C TRP A 288 6.04 16.78 -17.10
N PRO A 289 6.06 17.35 -15.88
CA PRO A 289 7.26 17.44 -15.08
C PRO A 289 7.90 16.06 -14.85
N LEU A 290 9.23 16.01 -14.79
CA LEU A 290 9.96 14.76 -14.59
C LEU A 290 9.48 13.94 -13.37
N PRO A 291 9.19 14.54 -12.19
CA PRO A 291 8.66 13.77 -11.07
C PRO A 291 7.33 13.07 -11.37
N VAL A 292 6.44 13.71 -12.14
CA VAL A 292 5.16 13.13 -12.54
C VAL A 292 5.39 11.94 -13.47
N LYS A 293 6.29 12.07 -14.45
CA LYS A 293 6.66 10.96 -15.34
C LYS A 293 7.21 9.75 -14.58
N ILE A 294 8.04 10.00 -13.56
CA ILE A 294 8.61 8.93 -12.73
C ILE A 294 7.52 8.26 -11.88
N LEU A 295 6.65 9.03 -11.22
CA LEU A 295 5.54 8.49 -10.42
C LEU A 295 4.55 7.70 -11.30
N ALA A 296 4.25 8.18 -12.50
CA ALA A 296 3.44 7.46 -13.48
C ALA A 296 4.12 6.16 -13.93
N GLY A 297 5.43 6.19 -14.18
CA GLY A 297 6.20 4.98 -14.48
C GLY A 297 6.15 3.96 -13.34
N MET A 298 6.28 4.40 -12.09
CA MET A 298 6.17 3.53 -10.91
C MET A 298 4.79 2.90 -10.83
N ALA A 299 3.72 3.69 -10.96
CA ALA A 299 2.35 3.20 -10.89
C ALA A 299 2.03 2.22 -12.02
N LEU A 300 2.42 2.53 -13.27
CA LEU A 300 2.15 1.68 -14.42
C LEU A 300 2.91 0.35 -14.35
N LEU A 301 4.20 0.39 -13.98
CA LEU A 301 5.01 -0.83 -13.91
C LEU A 301 4.51 -1.77 -12.81
N ASN A 302 4.05 -1.23 -11.68
CA ASN A 302 3.54 -2.03 -10.57
C ASN A 302 2.07 -2.43 -10.74
N PHE A 303 1.28 -1.66 -11.48
CA PHE A 303 -0.08 -2.05 -11.88
C PHE A 303 -0.07 -3.24 -12.84
N PHE A 304 0.88 -3.29 -13.77
CA PHE A 304 0.90 -4.23 -14.88
C PHE A 304 0.82 -5.72 -14.46
N PRO A 305 1.62 -6.23 -13.50
CA PRO A 305 1.52 -7.61 -13.05
C PRO A 305 0.13 -8.00 -12.54
N TYR A 306 -0.56 -7.09 -11.85
CA TYR A 306 -1.92 -7.36 -11.38
C TYR A 306 -2.93 -7.29 -12.52
N TRP A 307 -2.73 -6.42 -13.51
CA TRP A 307 -3.64 -6.36 -14.64
C TRP A 307 -3.66 -7.65 -15.46
N ILE A 308 -2.48 -8.24 -15.71
CA ILE A 308 -2.36 -9.45 -16.55
C ILE A 308 -2.56 -10.76 -15.80
N ALA A 309 -2.42 -10.79 -14.47
CA ALA A 309 -2.55 -12.01 -13.69
C ALA A 309 -4.02 -12.53 -13.71
N PRO A 310 -4.30 -13.81 -14.01
CA PRO A 310 -5.67 -14.33 -14.14
C PRO A 310 -6.57 -14.12 -12.93
N HIS A 311 -6.07 -14.35 -11.71
CA HIS A 311 -6.89 -14.27 -10.48
C HIS A 311 -6.50 -13.13 -9.54
N SER A 312 -5.91 -12.06 -10.07
CA SER A 312 -5.79 -10.79 -9.33
C SER A 312 -7.16 -10.12 -9.06
N SER A 313 -7.23 -9.29 -8.02
CA SER A 313 -8.40 -8.49 -7.66
C SER A 313 -8.01 -7.01 -7.56
N PRO A 314 -8.94 -6.08 -7.85
CA PRO A 314 -8.73 -4.64 -7.69
C PRO A 314 -8.15 -4.20 -6.34
N ARG A 315 -8.42 -4.97 -5.28
CA ARG A 315 -7.85 -4.70 -3.94
C ARG A 315 -6.32 -4.74 -3.89
N TYR A 316 -5.67 -5.48 -4.79
CA TYR A 316 -4.23 -5.68 -4.78
C TYR A 316 -3.44 -4.45 -5.25
N VAL A 317 -4.09 -3.52 -5.95
CA VAL A 317 -3.47 -2.27 -6.45
C VAL A 317 -3.80 -1.05 -5.57
N LEU A 318 -4.30 -1.26 -4.35
CA LEU A 318 -4.49 -0.20 -3.37
C LEU A 318 -3.23 0.68 -3.13
N PRO A 319 -1.98 0.14 -3.15
CA PRO A 319 -0.77 0.96 -3.08
C PRO A 319 -0.66 1.96 -4.25
N GLU A 320 -1.16 1.60 -5.44
CA GLU A 320 -1.11 2.47 -6.63
C GLU A 320 -2.04 3.66 -6.51
N TYR A 321 -3.13 3.54 -5.75
CA TYR A 321 -4.06 4.65 -5.55
C TYR A 321 -3.31 5.84 -4.96
N GLY A 322 -2.40 5.55 -4.02
CA GLY A 322 -1.56 6.59 -3.45
C GLY A 322 -0.65 7.27 -4.46
N LEU A 323 -0.12 6.54 -5.44
CA LEU A 323 0.76 7.13 -6.45
C LEU A 323 0.00 7.95 -7.50
N VAL A 324 -1.22 7.56 -7.87
CA VAL A 324 -1.96 8.14 -9.01
C VAL A 324 -2.72 9.42 -8.67
N VAL A 325 -3.25 9.55 -7.45
CA VAL A 325 -4.31 10.54 -7.13
C VAL A 325 -3.88 12.02 -7.13
N TRP A 326 -2.62 12.36 -7.41
CA TRP A 326 -2.12 13.74 -7.25
C TRP A 326 -1.10 14.22 -8.30
N TRP A 327 -1.07 13.64 -9.51
CA TRP A 327 -0.13 13.95 -10.59
C TRP A 327 -0.14 15.37 -11.19
N GLN A 328 -0.60 16.37 -10.46
CA GLN A 328 -0.75 17.74 -10.93
C GLN A 328 0.30 18.66 -10.28
N PRO A 329 1.15 19.36 -11.06
CA PRO A 329 1.66 20.64 -10.63
C PRO A 329 0.46 21.57 -10.48
N ILE A 330 0.18 22.00 -9.25
CA ILE A 330 -0.76 23.08 -9.00
C ILE A 330 -0.10 24.34 -9.54
N ILE A 331 -0.47 24.73 -10.76
CA ILE A 331 -0.21 26.08 -11.29
C ILE A 331 -1.27 27.02 -10.71
#